data_AF-A0A932LF16-F1
#
_entry.id   AF-A0A932LF16-F1
#
_cell.length_a   1.000
_cell.length_b   1.000
_cell.length_c   1.000
_cell.angle_alpha   90.00
_cell.angle_beta   90.00
_cell.angle_gamma   90.00
#
_symmetry.space_group_name_H-M   'P 1'
#
loop_
_entity.id
_entity.type
_entity.pdbx_description
1 polymer ?
#
loop_
_entity_poly.entity_id
_entity_poly.type
_entity_poly.pdbx_seq_one_letter_code
_entity_poly.pdbx_strand_id
1 'polypeptide(L)'
;MKLNCLSCGHHVDLRDAYDDYEGPVRCFVCGALLRIRTVNGQIKRADLWCNEQSAEPLLQQLDDVVAALKAPDRDEPSAEAVLQRSADSPLPA
;
A
#
# COMPACT_ATOMS: atom_id res chain seq x y z
N MET A 1 -27.28 -16.50 9.85
CA MET A 1 -27.69 -15.30 9.07
C MET A 1 -26.78 -15.13 7.84
N LYS A 2 -27.19 -14.38 6.82
CA LYS A 2 -26.37 -14.19 5.59
C LYS A 2 -26.06 -12.71 5.38
N LEU A 3 -24.80 -12.40 5.09
CA LEU A 3 -24.28 -11.07 4.75
C LEU A 3 -23.75 -11.10 3.32
N ASN A 4 -24.05 -10.09 2.51
CA ASN A 4 -23.36 -9.92 1.24
C ASN A 4 -22.08 -9.11 1.45
N CYS A 5 -20.97 -9.58 0.89
CA CYS A 5 -19.75 -8.81 0.86
C CYS A 5 -19.98 -7.53 0.05
N LEU A 6 -19.76 -6.38 0.69
CA LEU A 6 -19.93 -5.07 0.05
C LEU A 6 -18.86 -4.77 -1.03
N SER A 7 -17.80 -5.58 -1.11
CA SER A 7 -16.74 -5.43 -2.11
C SER A 7 -17.00 -6.29 -3.36
N CYS A 8 -17.31 -7.58 -3.21
CA CYS A 8 -17.42 -8.51 -4.35
C CYS A 8 -18.82 -9.13 -4.54
N GLY A 9 -19.79 -8.80 -3.69
CA GLY A 9 -21.16 -9.32 -3.77
C GLY A 9 -21.35 -10.78 -3.36
N HIS A 10 -20.29 -11.52 -3.03
CA HIS A 10 -20.43 -12.90 -2.57
C HIS A 10 -21.11 -12.98 -1.20
N HIS A 11 -21.87 -14.05 -1.01
CA HIS A 11 -22.53 -14.33 0.25
C HIS A 11 -21.51 -14.86 1.28
N VAL A 12 -21.56 -14.26 2.46
CA VAL A 12 -20.82 -14.65 3.66
C VAL A 12 -21.85 -15.19 4.65
N ASP A 13 -21.72 -16.48 4.98
CA ASP A 13 -22.61 -17.13 5.95
C ASP A 13 -22.10 -16.90 7.37
N LEU A 14 -22.81 -16.08 8.12
CA LEU A 14 -22.53 -15.77 9.52
C LEU A 14 -23.40 -16.71 10.36
N ARG A 15 -22.76 -17.69 10.99
CA ARG A 15 -23.46 -18.66 11.86
C ARG A 15 -23.89 -18.00 13.17
N ASP A 16 -24.61 -18.74 13.99
CA ASP A 16 -25.23 -18.29 15.25
C ASP A 16 -24.23 -17.68 16.26
N ALA A 17 -22.94 -17.97 16.13
CA ALA A 17 -21.87 -17.33 16.90
C ALA A 17 -21.79 -15.80 16.71
N TYR A 18 -22.46 -15.27 15.68
CA TYR A 18 -22.47 -13.84 15.34
C TYR A 18 -23.84 -13.20 15.60
N ASP A 19 -24.70 -13.76 16.44
CA ASP A 19 -26.04 -13.19 16.67
C ASP A 19 -26.03 -11.84 17.40
N ASP A 20 -25.08 -11.63 18.31
CA ASP A 20 -24.85 -10.39 19.05
C ASP A 20 -23.35 -10.02 19.02
N TYR A 21 -22.85 -9.67 17.83
CA TYR A 21 -21.45 -9.42 17.56
C TYR A 21 -21.22 -8.02 16.97
N GLU A 22 -20.14 -7.37 17.39
CA GLU A 22 -19.65 -6.14 16.77
C GLU A 22 -18.15 -6.27 16.49
N GLY A 23 -17.76 -6.14 15.22
CA GLY A 23 -16.35 -6.26 14.83
C GLY A 23 -16.10 -6.62 13.36
N PRO A 24 -14.84 -6.91 13.00
CA PRO A 24 -14.44 -7.28 11.65
C PRO A 24 -14.82 -8.71 11.28
N VAL A 25 -15.27 -8.89 10.04
CA VAL A 25 -15.42 -10.18 9.38
C VAL A 25 -14.70 -10.13 8.04
N ARG A 26 -13.88 -11.14 7.74
CA ARG A 26 -13.17 -11.25 6.48
C ARG A 26 -14.00 -12.02 5.45
N CYS A 27 -14.14 -11.48 4.25
CA CYS A 27 -14.68 -12.22 3.12
C CYS A 27 -13.66 -13.25 2.64
N PHE A 28 -14.03 -14.53 2.60
CA PHE A 28 -13.14 -15.61 2.15
C PHE A 28 -12.87 -15.62 0.64
N VAL A 29 -13.65 -14.87 -0.15
CA VAL A 29 -13.53 -14.84 -1.62
C VAL A 29 -12.57 -13.75 -2.08
N CYS A 30 -12.82 -12.49 -1.71
CA CYS A 30 -11.97 -11.37 -2.13
C CYS A 30 -10.98 -10.91 -1.05
N GLY A 31 -11.07 -11.43 0.17
CA GLY A 31 -10.21 -11.05 1.29
C GLY A 31 -10.58 -9.72 1.95
N ALA A 32 -11.58 -8.98 1.45
CA ALA A 32 -12.01 -7.71 2.02
C ALA A 32 -12.49 -7.88 3.47
N LEU A 33 -12.17 -6.90 4.33
CA LEU A 33 -12.64 -6.84 5.70
C LEU A 33 -13.92 -5.99 5.77
N LEU A 34 -14.92 -6.50 6.46
CA LEU A 34 -16.23 -5.88 6.66
C LEU A 34 -16.41 -5.65 8.15
N ARG A 35 -16.74 -4.44 8.58
CA ARG A 35 -17.15 -4.20 9.96
C ARG A 35 -18.65 -4.40 10.05
N ILE A 36 -19.09 -5.28 10.94
CA ILE A 36 -20.52 -5.55 11.14
C ILE A 36 -20.93 -5.31 12.59
N ARG A 37 -22.22 -5.01 12.77
CA ARG A 37 -22.90 -5.08 14.05
C ARG A 37 -24.18 -5.88 13.90
N THR A 38 -24.34 -6.90 14.70
CA THR A 38 -25.50 -7.79 14.74
C THR A 38 -26.16 -7.73 16.11
N VAL A 39 -27.49 -7.87 16.13
CA VAL A 39 -28.29 -7.96 17.35
C VAL A 39 -29.41 -8.95 17.12
N ASN A 40 -29.56 -9.95 17.99
CA ASN A 40 -30.55 -11.03 17.88
C ASN A 40 -30.60 -11.66 16.46
N GLY A 41 -29.44 -11.96 15.90
CA GLY A 41 -29.35 -12.63 14.59
C GLY A 41 -29.60 -11.72 13.38
N GLN A 42 -29.78 -10.41 13.59
CA GLN A 42 -30.04 -9.43 12.53
C GLN A 42 -28.88 -8.47 12.38
N ILE A 43 -28.47 -8.23 11.13
CA ILE A 43 -27.47 -7.23 10.80
C ILE A 43 -28.08 -5.84 10.98
N LYS A 44 -27.52 -5.04 11.91
CA LYS A 44 -27.91 -3.64 12.15
C LYS A 44 -27.01 -2.67 11.41
N ARG A 45 -25.77 -3.05 11.14
CA ARG A 45 -24.80 -2.24 10.41
C ARG A 45 -23.79 -3.13 9.68
N ALA A 46 -23.41 -2.72 8.48
CA ALA A 46 -22.30 -3.30 7.73
C ALA A 46 -21.60 -2.20 6.94
N ASP A 47 -20.28 -2.09 7.09
CA ASP A 47 -19.45 -1.15 6.33
C ASP A 47 -18.16 -1.83 5.87
N LEU A 48 -17.61 -1.35 4.74
CA LEU A 48 -16.28 -1.76 4.31
C LEU A 48 -15.26 -1.19 5.28
N TRP A 49 -14.41 -2.06 5.79
CA TRP A 49 -13.31 -1.66 6.64
C TRP A 49 -12.16 -1.19 5.76
N CYS A 50 -12.16 0.08 5.39
CA CYS A 50 -10.96 0.72 4.87
C CYS A 50 -10.08 1.09 6.06
N ASN A 51 -8.86 0.55 6.11
CA ASN A 51 -7.88 0.96 7.10
C ASN A 51 -7.20 2.26 6.66
N GLU A 52 -7.91 3.39 6.76
CA GLU A 52 -7.32 4.71 6.49
C GLU A 52 -6.01 4.92 7.30
N GLN A 53 -5.95 4.35 8.52
CA GLN A 53 -4.79 4.36 9.41
C GLN A 53 -3.58 3.51 8.95
N SER A 54 -3.71 2.71 7.89
CA SER A 54 -2.59 1.93 7.32
C SER A 54 -2.11 2.47 5.97
N ALA A 55 -2.81 3.46 5.41
CA ALA A 55 -2.45 4.05 4.11
C ALA A 55 -1.37 5.13 4.27
N GLU A 56 -1.47 6.00 5.27
CA GLU A 56 -0.53 7.13 5.46
C GLU A 56 0.96 6.72 5.62
N PRO A 57 1.34 5.71 6.43
CA PRO A 57 2.76 5.36 6.56
C PRO A 57 3.33 4.75 5.27
N LEU A 58 2.50 4.08 4.47
CA LEU A 58 2.90 3.52 3.17
C LEU A 58 2.95 4.58 2.07
N LEU A 59 2.06 5.58 2.11
CA LEU A 59 2.10 6.73 1.20
C LEU A 59 3.38 7.54 1.39
N GLN A 60 3.79 7.80 2.64
CA GLN A 60 5.06 8.49 2.91
C GLN A 60 6.27 7.68 2.40
N GLN A 61 6.27 6.36 2.60
CA GLN A 61 7.32 5.48 2.07
C GLN A 61 7.36 5.47 0.53
N LEU A 62 6.20 5.56 -0.14
CA LEU A 62 6.12 5.67 -1.59
C LEU A 62 6.67 6.99 -2.11
N ASP A 63 6.42 8.10 -1.42
CA ASP A 63 6.96 9.42 -1.79
C ASP A 63 8.50 9.44 -1.72
N ASP A 64 9.09 8.81 -0.70
CA ASP A 64 10.55 8.69 -0.57
C ASP A 64 11.16 7.89 -1.75
N VAL A 65 10.50 6.81 -2.16
CA VAL A 65 10.93 6.00 -3.32
C VAL A 65 10.77 6.79 -4.62
N VAL A 66 9.67 7.52 -4.79
CA VAL A 66 9.45 8.37 -5.97
C VAL A 66 10.48 9.50 -6.04
N ALA A 67 10.84 10.10 -4.90
CA ALA A 67 11.89 11.10 -4.82
C ALA A 67 13.26 10.51 -5.22
N ALA A 68 13.57 9.30 -4.77
CA ALA A 68 14.79 8.59 -5.15
C ALA A 68 14.85 8.26 -6.65
N LEU A 69 13.72 7.86 -7.25
CA LEU A 69 13.63 7.59 -8.69
C LEU A 69 13.70 8.87 -9.54
N LYS A 70 13.30 10.02 -8.99
CA LYS A 70 13.41 11.34 -9.65
C LYS A 70 14.77 11.99 -9.48
N ALA A 71 15.68 11.40 -8.68
CA ALA A 71 17.03 11.90 -8.60
C ALA A 71 17.66 11.81 -10.01
N PRO A 72 18.08 12.93 -10.61
CA PRO A 72 18.72 12.90 -11.92
C PRO A 72 20.03 12.11 -11.78
N ASP A 73 20.33 11.28 -12.78
CA ASP A 73 21.63 10.63 -12.94
C ASP A 73 22.76 11.64 -12.64
N ARG A 74 23.33 11.55 -11.45
CA ARG A 74 24.63 12.14 -11.16
C ARG A 74 25.62 11.24 -11.86
N ASP A 75 25.98 11.60 -13.08
CA ASP A 75 27.34 11.48 -13.63
C ASP A 75 27.26 11.78 -15.13
N GLU A 76 27.30 13.07 -15.51
CA GLU A 76 28.09 13.41 -16.69
C GLU A 76 29.34 14.13 -16.17
N PRO A 77 30.52 13.48 -16.19
CA PRO A 77 31.75 14.21 -15.92
C PRO A 77 31.90 15.26 -17.02
N SER A 78 31.79 16.54 -16.65
CA SER A 78 31.98 17.67 -17.55
C SER A 78 33.26 17.45 -18.36
N ALA A 79 33.17 17.50 -19.69
CA ALA A 79 34.25 17.14 -20.63
C ALA A 79 35.60 17.87 -20.37
N GLU A 80 35.53 19.00 -19.65
CA GLU A 80 36.64 19.78 -19.12
C GLU A 80 37.58 19.02 -18.17
N ALA A 81 37.10 18.05 -17.38
CA ALA A 81 37.94 17.29 -16.45
C ALA A 81 38.79 16.19 -17.12
N VAL A 82 38.39 15.73 -18.31
CA VAL A 82 39.10 14.68 -19.06
C VAL A 82 40.31 15.24 -19.81
N LEU A 83 40.26 16.50 -20.25
CA LEU A 83 41.31 17.14 -21.07
C LEU A 83 42.53 17.63 -20.28
N GLN A 84 42.42 17.83 -18.96
CA GLN A 84 43.52 18.34 -18.13
C GLN A 84 44.56 17.27 -17.75
N ARG A 85 44.32 15.99 -18.04
CA ARG A 85 45.26 14.89 -17.74
C ARG A 85 46.26 14.62 -18.87
N SER A 86 46.14 15.30 -20.00
CA SER A 86 46.93 15.08 -21.21
C SER A 86 48.20 15.95 -21.31
N ALA A 87 48.41 16.89 -20.38
CA ALA A 87 49.43 17.94 -20.51
C ALA A 87 50.66 17.78 -19.58
N ASP A 88 50.77 16.69 -18.82
CA ASP A 88 51.88 16.47 -17.88
C ASP A 88 52.62 15.15 -18.17
N SER A 89 53.30 15.10 -19.31
CA SER A 89 54.36 14.11 -19.53
C SER A 89 55.63 14.84 -20.00
N PRO A 90 56.67 14.92 -19.17
CA PRO A 90 57.95 15.48 -19.58
C PRO A 90 58.60 14.57 -20.64
N LEU A 91 58.96 15.16 -21.77
CA LEU A 91 59.84 14.56 -22.77
C LEU A 91 61.19 14.23 -22.11
N PRO A 92 61.71 13.00 -22.23
CA PRO A 92 63.08 12.71 -21.82
C PRO A 92 64.08 13.39 -22.78
N ALA A 93 65.11 14.00 -22.20
CA ALA A 93 66.23 14.64 -22.89
C ALA A 93 67.24 13.64 -23.47
#